data_AF-A0A820XMG6-F1
#
_entry.id   AF-A0A820XMG6-F1
#
_cell.length_a   1.000
_cell.length_b   1.000
_cell.length_c   1.000
_cell.angle_alpha   90.00
_cell.angle_beta   90.00
_cell.angle_gamma   90.00
#
_symmetry.space_group_name_H-M   'P 1'
#
loop_
_entity.id
_entity.type
_entity.pdbx_description
1 polymer ?
#
loop_
_entity_poly.entity_id
_entity_poly.type
_entity_poly.pdbx_seq_one_letter_code
_entity_poly.pdbx_strand_id
1 'polypeptide(L)'
;MLPKIRLISLNMNYCTGNTDWIFINSTDPLCQLQLASFIYLFSLILVAFARNKILIYVRLTIDPMASICEEHQEKVYTIGHYSSRMCMVSFSWAYYSIVNRYQNTITGQFFAHTHFDELTLSYNETDSKQS
;
A
#
# COMPACT_ATOMS: atom_id res chain seq x y z
N MET A 1 25.42 -14.18 2.39
CA MET A 1 24.99 -12.76 2.47
C MET A 1 23.56 -12.74 2.97
N LEU A 2 23.23 -11.85 3.90
CA LEU A 2 21.83 -11.64 4.29
C LEU A 2 21.11 -10.88 3.16
N PRO A 3 19.84 -11.19 2.85
CA PRO A 3 19.06 -10.41 1.91
C PRO A 3 18.98 -8.96 2.41
N LYS A 4 19.11 -7.99 1.50
CA LYS A 4 18.85 -6.59 1.83
C LYS A 4 17.36 -6.42 2.12
N ILE A 5 17.04 -5.77 3.23
CA ILE A 5 15.68 -5.59 3.71
C ILE A 5 15.30 -4.12 3.62
N ARG A 6 14.09 -3.85 3.13
CA ARG A 6 13.43 -2.55 3.22
C ARG A 6 12.15 -2.63 4.04
N LEU A 7 11.90 -1.57 4.79
CA LEU A 7 10.69 -1.40 5.60
C LEU A 7 9.82 -0.30 5.00
N ILE A 8 8.56 -0.63 4.72
CA ILE A 8 7.54 0.33 4.28
C ILE A 8 6.53 0.49 5.41
N SER A 9 6.50 1.69 6.01
CA SER A 9 5.49 2.06 6.99
C SER A 9 4.31 2.72 6.30
N LEU A 10 3.13 2.14 6.44
CA LEU A 10 1.89 2.60 5.83
C LEU A 10 1.04 3.36 6.85
N ASN A 11 0.58 4.56 6.49
CA ASN A 11 -0.44 5.24 7.29
C ASN A 11 -1.82 4.68 6.94
N MET A 12 -2.23 3.65 7.68
CA MET A 12 -3.48 2.94 7.43
C MET A 12 -4.73 3.73 7.86
N ASN A 13 -4.61 4.92 8.47
CA ASN A 13 -5.77 5.75 8.76
C ASN A 13 -6.49 6.20 7.48
N TYR A 14 -5.75 6.42 6.39
CA TYR A 14 -6.31 6.79 5.08
C TYR A 14 -7.08 5.67 4.38
N CYS A 15 -7.07 4.46 4.95
CA CYS A 15 -7.82 3.34 4.42
C CYS A 15 -9.23 3.23 5.03
N THR A 16 -9.45 3.91 6.17
CA THR A 16 -10.70 3.85 6.91
C THR A 16 -11.68 4.88 6.36
N GLY A 17 -12.93 4.47 6.09
CA GLY A 17 -13.97 5.36 5.56
C GLY A 17 -14.40 6.48 6.51
N ASN A 18 -13.82 6.54 7.72
CA ASN A 18 -14.18 7.45 8.80
C ASN A 18 -13.32 8.73 8.85
N THR A 19 -12.39 8.91 7.92
CA THR A 19 -11.61 10.15 7.81
C THR A 19 -12.16 11.04 6.70
N ASP A 20 -13.04 11.99 7.06
CA ASP A 20 -13.59 13.02 6.17
C ASP A 20 -12.50 13.81 5.41
N TRP A 21 -11.28 13.85 5.96
CA TRP A 21 -10.09 14.46 5.39
C TRP A 21 -9.67 13.89 4.02
N ILE A 22 -10.02 12.63 3.69
CA ILE A 22 -9.71 12.02 2.38
C ILE A 22 -10.43 12.78 1.24
N PHE A 23 -11.62 13.32 1.49
CA PHE A 23 -12.40 14.04 0.48
C PHE A 23 -11.85 15.46 0.21
N ILE A 24 -11.23 16.08 1.21
CA ILE A 24 -10.86 17.51 1.18
C ILE A 24 -9.48 17.72 0.53
N ASN A 25 -8.45 16.92 0.85
CA ASN A 25 -7.14 16.99 0.17
C ASN A 25 -6.29 15.75 0.51
N SER A 26 -6.24 14.76 -0.38
CA SER A 26 -5.51 13.50 -0.18
C SER A 26 -4.07 13.54 -0.73
N THR A 27 -3.57 14.72 -1.06
CA THR A 27 -2.24 14.87 -1.63
C THR A 27 -1.22 14.79 -0.51
N ASP A 28 -0.62 13.61 -0.36
CA ASP A 28 0.57 13.30 0.45
C ASP A 28 0.85 14.26 1.63
N PRO A 29 0.18 14.09 2.78
CA PRO A 29 0.40 14.92 3.96
C PRO A 29 1.71 14.58 4.71
N LEU A 30 2.52 13.61 4.28
CA LEU A 30 3.69 13.15 5.03
C LEU A 30 5.00 13.05 4.24
N CYS A 31 5.05 13.57 3.01
CA CYS A 31 6.32 13.75 2.29
C CYS A 31 7.16 12.45 2.21
N GLN A 32 6.50 11.33 1.93
CA GLN A 32 7.17 10.01 1.81
C GLN A 32 7.83 9.82 0.43
N LEU A 33 7.88 10.89 -0.38
CA LEU A 33 8.49 11.00 -1.70
C LEU A 33 9.77 11.84 -1.65
N GLN A 34 10.78 11.39 -0.90
CA GLN A 34 12.09 12.05 -0.94
C GLN A 34 12.93 11.68 -2.16
N LEU A 35 12.35 10.90 -3.10
CA LEU A 35 12.94 10.61 -4.40
C LEU A 35 11.90 10.91 -5.50
N ALA A 36 12.06 12.08 -6.14
CA ALA A 36 11.59 12.47 -7.48
C ALA A 36 10.74 13.76 -7.50
N SER A 37 11.44 14.89 -7.54
CA SER A 37 10.90 16.22 -7.85
C SER A 37 10.19 16.32 -9.22
N PHE A 38 10.28 15.30 -10.09
CA PHE A 38 9.59 15.24 -11.39
C PHE A 38 8.27 14.43 -11.39
N ILE A 39 8.12 13.45 -10.50
CA ILE A 39 6.89 12.65 -10.41
C ILE A 39 5.78 13.47 -9.74
N TYR A 40 6.15 14.34 -8.79
CA TYR A 40 5.24 15.12 -7.95
C TYR A 40 4.24 15.98 -8.73
N LEU A 41 4.64 16.62 -9.84
CA LEU A 41 3.76 17.48 -10.64
C LEU A 41 2.77 16.67 -11.49
N PHE A 42 3.20 15.52 -12.02
CA PHE A 42 2.36 14.62 -12.80
C PHE A 42 1.38 13.86 -11.89
N SER A 43 1.82 13.45 -10.70
CA SER A 43 0.94 12.88 -9.67
C SER A 43 -0.05 13.91 -9.13
N LEU A 44 0.30 15.20 -9.01
CA LEU A 44 -0.62 16.25 -8.55
C LEU A 44 -1.83 16.40 -9.49
N ILE A 45 -1.58 16.42 -10.79
CA ILE A 45 -2.62 16.55 -11.83
C ILE A 45 -3.50 15.29 -11.86
N LEU A 46 -2.90 14.10 -11.73
CA LEU A 46 -3.66 12.85 -11.65
C LEU A 46 -4.50 12.75 -10.36
N VAL A 47 -3.96 13.14 -9.20
CA VAL A 47 -4.67 13.13 -7.91
C VAL A 47 -5.83 14.13 -7.90
N ALA A 48 -5.65 15.30 -8.51
CA ALA A 48 -6.68 16.35 -8.59
C ALA A 48 -7.89 15.95 -9.45
N PHE A 49 -7.70 15.13 -10.49
CA PHE A 49 -8.75 14.73 -11.43
C PHE A 49 -9.25 13.28 -11.25
N ALA A 50 -8.59 12.46 -10.45
CA ALA A 50 -9.00 11.09 -10.25
C ALA A 50 -10.20 10.97 -9.31
N ARG A 51 -11.22 10.24 -9.78
CA ARG A 51 -12.43 9.92 -9.03
C ARG A 51 -12.19 9.10 -7.75
N ASN A 52 -11.01 8.48 -7.60
CA ASN A 52 -10.72 7.59 -6.48
C ASN A 52 -9.31 7.84 -5.90
N LYS A 53 -9.21 8.90 -5.07
CA LYS A 53 -7.99 9.36 -4.38
C LYS A 53 -7.28 8.28 -3.56
N ILE A 54 -8.05 7.33 -3.01
CA ILE A 54 -7.57 6.20 -2.21
C ILE A 54 -6.73 5.23 -3.06
N LEU A 55 -7.18 4.92 -4.27
CA LEU A 55 -6.48 4.03 -5.20
C LEU A 55 -5.10 4.58 -5.58
N ILE A 56 -5.00 5.89 -5.69
CA ILE A 56 -3.77 6.58 -6.06
C ILE A 56 -2.75 6.53 -4.91
N TYR A 57 -3.19 6.73 -3.66
CA TYR A 57 -2.28 6.67 -2.52
C TYR A 57 -1.55 5.31 -2.43
N VAL A 58 -2.30 4.21 -2.51
CA VAL A 58 -1.72 2.86 -2.41
C VAL A 58 -0.79 2.58 -3.60
N ARG A 59 -1.22 2.91 -4.81
CA ARG A 59 -0.41 2.69 -6.03
C ARG A 59 0.81 3.59 -6.10
N LEU A 60 0.77 4.83 -5.63
CA LEU A 60 1.93 5.73 -5.69
C LEU A 60 2.95 5.48 -4.57
N THR A 61 2.57 4.81 -3.48
CA THR A 61 3.48 4.57 -2.36
C THR A 61 4.16 3.21 -2.44
N ILE A 62 3.41 2.13 -2.65
CA ILE A 62 3.94 0.77 -2.56
C ILE A 62 4.52 0.29 -3.90
N ASP A 63 3.83 0.56 -5.00
CA ASP A 63 4.19 0.08 -6.35
C ASP A 63 5.61 0.49 -6.79
N PRO A 64 6.00 1.79 -6.76
CA PRO A 64 7.34 2.17 -7.23
C PRO A 64 8.44 1.61 -6.32
N MET A 65 8.23 1.60 -5.00
CA MET A 65 9.23 1.11 -4.06
C MET A 65 9.39 -0.42 -4.18
N ALA A 66 8.28 -1.16 -4.31
CA ALA A 66 8.31 -2.60 -4.52
C ALA A 66 8.96 -2.99 -5.85
N SER A 67 8.70 -2.22 -6.92
CA SER A 67 9.36 -2.40 -8.22
C SER A 67 10.87 -2.23 -8.14
N ILE A 68 11.35 -1.16 -7.48
CA ILE A 68 12.79 -0.92 -7.29
C ILE A 68 13.43 -2.06 -6.47
N CYS A 69 12.74 -2.53 -5.42
CA CYS A 69 13.22 -3.65 -4.61
C CYS A 69 13.28 -4.96 -5.41
N GLU A 70 12.32 -5.21 -6.29
CA GLU A 70 12.30 -6.37 -7.18
C GLU A 70 13.52 -6.38 -8.11
N GLU A 71 13.82 -5.24 -8.75
CA GLU A 71 15.01 -5.08 -9.60
C GLU A 71 16.33 -5.30 -8.85
N HIS A 72 16.39 -4.87 -7.59
CA HIS A 72 17.58 -4.97 -6.75
C HIS A 72 17.67 -6.27 -5.95
N GLN A 73 16.74 -7.21 -6.15
CA GLN A 73 16.63 -8.48 -5.40
C GLN A 73 16.55 -8.29 -3.87
N GLU A 74 15.88 -7.23 -3.44
CA GLU A 74 15.69 -6.89 -2.03
C GLU A 74 14.34 -7.40 -1.52
N LYS A 75 14.23 -7.60 -0.21
CA LYS A 75 13.00 -8.05 0.44
C LYS A 75 12.31 -6.89 1.14
N VAL A 76 10.99 -6.89 1.11
CA VAL A 76 10.17 -5.81 1.66
C VAL A 76 9.30 -6.33 2.80
N TYR A 77 9.30 -5.60 3.91
CA TYR A 77 8.32 -5.74 4.97
C TYR A 77 7.41 -4.53 5.02
N THR A 78 6.11 -4.79 5.11
CA THR A 78 5.09 -3.75 5.28
C THR A 78 4.61 -3.74 6.72
N ILE A 79 4.49 -2.55 7.30
CA ILE A 79 3.93 -2.35 8.64
C ILE A 79 2.82 -1.32 8.61
N GLY A 80 1.78 -1.53 9.40
CA GLY A 80 0.68 -0.58 9.52
C GLY A 80 -0.15 -0.81 10.78
N HIS A 81 -1.00 0.15 11.14
CA HIS A 81 -1.88 -0.02 12.30
C HIS A 81 -3.08 -0.92 11.99
N TYR A 82 -3.95 -0.50 11.06
CA TYR A 82 -5.10 -1.30 10.61
C TYR A 82 -4.66 -2.35 9.58
N SER A 83 -5.28 -3.53 9.60
CA SER A 83 -5.10 -4.52 8.54
C SER A 83 -5.88 -4.10 7.28
N SER A 84 -5.43 -4.56 6.11
CA SER A 84 -6.09 -4.27 4.83
C SER A 84 -7.56 -4.73 4.77
N ARG A 85 -7.91 -5.79 5.52
CA ARG A 85 -9.28 -6.32 5.63
C ARG A 85 -10.26 -5.36 6.32
N MET A 86 -9.75 -4.43 7.13
CA MET A 86 -10.56 -3.45 7.87
C MET A 86 -10.70 -2.12 7.12
N CYS A 87 -10.10 -2.03 5.94
CA CYS A 87 -10.15 -0.86 5.08
C CYS A 87 -11.36 -0.88 4.15
N MET A 88 -11.64 0.26 3.50
CA MET A 88 -12.64 0.31 2.42
C MET A 88 -12.32 -0.70 1.32
N VAL A 89 -13.35 -1.28 0.71
CA VAL A 89 -13.24 -2.31 -0.33
C VAL A 89 -12.24 -1.89 -1.43
N SER A 90 -12.34 -0.67 -1.96
CA SER A 90 -11.41 -0.18 -3.00
C SER A 90 -9.94 -0.13 -2.56
N PHE A 91 -9.67 0.22 -1.29
CA PHE A 91 -8.32 0.19 -0.74
C PHE A 91 -7.84 -1.25 -0.59
N SER A 92 -8.66 -2.11 0.02
CA SER A 92 -8.32 -3.51 0.26
C SER A 92 -7.98 -4.23 -1.05
N TRP A 93 -8.78 -4.03 -2.11
CA TRP A 93 -8.51 -4.59 -3.44
C TRP A 93 -7.21 -4.04 -4.04
N ALA A 94 -6.98 -2.73 -3.97
CA ALA A 94 -5.75 -2.14 -4.51
C ALA A 94 -4.49 -2.66 -3.81
N TYR A 95 -4.53 -2.73 -2.48
CA TYR A 95 -3.45 -3.26 -1.66
C TYR A 95 -3.21 -4.74 -1.96
N TYR A 96 -4.29 -5.55 -2.03
CA TYR A 96 -4.20 -6.97 -2.34
C TYR A 96 -3.59 -7.24 -3.71
N SER A 97 -4.00 -6.51 -4.76
CA SER A 97 -3.43 -6.68 -6.10
C SER A 97 -1.93 -6.36 -6.16
N ILE A 98 -1.46 -5.36 -5.39
CA ILE A 98 -0.02 -5.04 -5.30
C ILE A 98 0.74 -6.14 -4.56
N VAL A 99 0.23 -6.58 -3.41
CA VAL A 99 0.82 -7.69 -2.66
C VAL A 99 0.91 -8.95 -3.53
N ASN A 100 -0.14 -9.26 -4.27
CA ASN A 100 -0.19 -10.39 -5.20
C ASN A 100 0.84 -10.25 -6.35
N ARG A 101 0.98 -9.05 -6.94
CA ARG A 101 1.99 -8.76 -7.98
C ARG A 101 3.42 -8.92 -7.48
N TYR A 102 3.69 -8.48 -6.25
CA TYR A 102 5.03 -8.50 -5.66
C TYR A 102 5.20 -9.58 -4.59
N GLN A 103 4.48 -10.69 -4.71
CA GLN A 103 4.50 -11.78 -3.72
C GLN A 103 5.90 -12.38 -3.46
N ASN A 104 6.79 -12.31 -4.45
CA ASN A 104 8.17 -12.78 -4.32
C ASN A 104 9.09 -11.76 -3.62
N THR A 105 8.69 -10.49 -3.58
CA THR A 105 9.47 -9.36 -3.06
C THR A 105 8.99 -8.94 -1.66
N ILE A 106 7.67 -8.87 -1.46
CA ILE A 106 7.04 -8.57 -0.16
C ILE A 106 6.98 -9.86 0.66
N THR A 107 7.85 -9.95 1.66
CA THR A 107 8.07 -11.18 2.45
C THR A 107 7.36 -11.20 3.79
N GLY A 108 6.82 -10.06 4.24
CA GLY A 108 6.07 -10.02 5.48
C GLY A 108 5.23 -8.75 5.62
N GLN A 109 4.10 -8.92 6.30
CA GLN A 109 3.13 -7.87 6.54
C GLN A 109 2.76 -7.93 8.02
N PHE A 110 2.92 -6.83 8.74
CA PHE A 110 2.64 -6.76 10.16
C PHE A 110 1.62 -5.66 10.45
N PHE A 111 0.49 -6.05 11.01
CA PHE A 111 -0.61 -5.16 11.34
C PHE A 111 -1.05 -5.37 12.78
N ALA A 112 -1.81 -4.42 13.31
CA ALA A 112 -2.34 -4.44 14.67
C ALA A 112 -3.83 -4.11 14.66
N HIS A 113 -4.27 -3.26 15.60
CA HIS A 113 -5.63 -2.73 15.74
C HIS A 113 -6.69 -3.71 16.27
N THR A 114 -6.65 -5.00 15.92
CA THR A 114 -7.63 -5.97 16.44
C THR A 114 -7.48 -6.21 17.95
N HIS A 115 -6.30 -5.94 18.52
CA HIS A 115 -5.93 -6.25 19.91
C HIS A 115 -5.96 -7.76 20.24
N PHE A 116 -6.05 -8.60 19.22
CA PHE A 116 -6.01 -10.05 19.30
C PHE A 116 -4.81 -10.57 18.51
N ASP A 117 -4.36 -11.78 18.86
CA ASP A 117 -3.39 -12.52 18.06
C ASP A 117 -4.13 -13.23 16.93
N GLU A 118 -3.96 -12.72 15.71
CA GLU A 118 -4.66 -13.20 14.52
C GLU A 118 -3.70 -13.26 13.33
N LEU A 119 -3.91 -14.26 12.47
CA LEU A 119 -3.19 -14.43 11.21
C LEU A 119 -4.16 -14.28 10.04
N THR A 120 -3.79 -13.47 9.05
CA THR A 120 -4.54 -13.33 7.81
C THR A 120 -3.74 -13.93 6.66
N LEU A 121 -4.36 -14.84 5.91
CA LEU A 121 -3.78 -15.43 4.71
C LEU A 121 -4.22 -14.63 3.48
N SER A 122 -3.24 -14.22 2.67
CA SER A 122 -3.46 -13.68 1.32
C SER A 122 -3.34 -14.82 0.31
N TYR A 123 -4.29 -14.92 -0.60
CA TYR A 123 -4.29 -15.92 -1.66
C TYR A 123 -3.87 -15.28 -2.99
N ASN A 124 -3.63 -16.09 -4.02
CA ASN A 124 -3.53 -15.54 -5.37
C ASN A 124 -4.93 -15.15 -5.87
N GLU A 125 -5.00 -14.12 -6.73
CA GLU A 125 -6.27 -13.73 -7.37
C GLU A 125 -6.91 -14.86 -8.21
N THR A 126 -6.09 -15.80 -8.70
CA THR A 126 -6.56 -17.00 -9.43
C THR A 126 -7.28 -17.97 -8.51
N ASP A 127 -6.86 -18.06 -7.25
CA ASP A 127 -7.34 -19.04 -6.28
C ASP A 127 -8.58 -18.49 -5.55
N SER A 128 -8.64 -17.17 -5.34
CA SER A 128 -9.79 -16.50 -4.72
C SER A 128 -11.03 -16.43 -5.61
N LYS A 129 -10.92 -16.70 -6.92
CA LYS A 129 -12.05 -16.74 -7.86
C LYS A 129 -12.75 -18.12 -7.91
N GLN A 130 -12.26 -19.10 -7.14
CA GLN A 130 -12.82 -20.45 -7.08
C GLN A 130 -13.71 -20.71 -5.85
N SER A 131 -13.99 -19.69 -5.03
CA SER A 131 -14.86 -19.77 -3.85
C SER A 131 -16.16 -18.99 -4.01
#